data_AF-A0A6A6WNX1-F1
#
_entry.id   AF-A0A6A6WNX1-F1
#
_cell.length_a   1.000
_cell.length_b   1.000
_cell.length_c   1.000
_cell.angle_alpha   90.00
_cell.angle_beta   90.00
_cell.angle_gamma   90.00
#
_symmetry.space_group_name_H-M   'P 1'
#
loop_
_entity.id
_entity.type
_entity.pdbx_description
1 polymer ?
#
loop_
_entity_poly.entity_id
_entity_poly.type
_entity_poly.pdbx_seq_one_letter_code
_entity_poly.pdbx_strand_id
1 'polypeptide(L)'
;MLVKYVIERYCDGSELDINVVMIDDEIILFEASDDFPKGADSNAVQGTVGTFIEVAHVLPTALPQNEQNILQEDLRQSLIRMGFHDGFFHIEARIEWSSMAYRPSRVF
;
A
#
# COMPACT_ATOMS: atom_id res chain seq x y z
N MET A 1 -5.03 -24.74 -21.43
CA MET A 1 -4.62 -23.46 -20.84
C MET A 1 -4.67 -23.63 -19.32
N LEU A 2 -3.53 -23.69 -18.64
CA LEU A 2 -3.49 -23.79 -17.18
C LEU A 2 -3.67 -22.38 -16.61
N VAL A 3 -4.77 -22.16 -15.90
CA VAL A 3 -4.95 -20.94 -15.11
C VAL A 3 -4.07 -21.06 -13.88
N LYS A 4 -3.17 -20.10 -13.68
CA LYS A 4 -2.35 -19.99 -12.47
C LYS A 4 -2.98 -18.93 -11.58
N TYR A 5 -3.22 -19.29 -10.32
CA TYR A 5 -3.76 -18.39 -9.31
C TYR A 5 -2.84 -18.41 -8.10
N VAL A 6 -2.83 -17.29 -7.39
CA VAL A 6 -2.24 -17.15 -6.06
C VAL A 6 -3.39 -16.90 -5.11
N ILE A 7 -3.39 -17.59 -3.98
CA ILE A 7 -4.33 -17.34 -2.88
C ILE A 7 -3.48 -16.91 -1.70
N GLU A 8 -3.77 -15.73 -1.17
CA GLU A 8 -3.07 -15.14 -0.05
C GLU A 8 -4.05 -14.68 1.03
N ARG A 9 -3.51 -14.31 2.19
CA ARG A 9 -4.31 -13.73 3.26
C ARG A 9 -4.77 -12.34 2.83
N TYR A 10 -6.07 -12.06 3.00
CA TYR A 10 -6.59 -10.71 2.83
C TYR A 10 -6.12 -9.79 3.97
N CYS A 11 -5.57 -8.62 3.59
CA CYS A 11 -5.16 -7.55 4.48
C CYS A 11 -6.22 -6.44 4.44
N ASP A 12 -6.97 -6.26 5.53
CA ASP A 12 -8.06 -5.26 5.62
C ASP A 12 -7.57 -3.84 5.97
N GLY A 13 -6.25 -3.63 5.88
CA GLY A 13 -5.61 -2.34 6.09
C GLY A 13 -5.81 -1.37 4.93
N SER A 14 -5.55 -0.08 5.19
CA SER A 14 -5.51 0.93 4.12
C SER A 14 -4.34 0.67 3.18
N GLU A 15 -4.50 1.03 1.93
CA GLU A 15 -3.49 0.84 0.88
C GLU A 15 -2.65 2.10 0.67
N LEU A 16 -1.38 1.89 0.33
CA LEU A 16 -0.42 2.94 0.00
C LEU A 16 0.37 2.56 -1.25
N ASP A 17 0.66 3.58 -2.03
CA ASP A 17 1.61 3.55 -3.13
C ASP A 17 2.91 4.22 -2.70
N ILE A 18 4.03 3.53 -2.94
CA ILE A 18 5.32 3.92 -2.41
C ILE A 18 6.36 3.89 -3.53
N ASN A 19 7.01 5.02 -3.74
CA ASN A 19 8.11 5.18 -4.69
C ASN A 19 9.44 5.24 -3.93
N VAL A 20 10.35 4.33 -4.28
CA VAL A 20 11.66 4.17 -3.62
C VAL A 20 12.79 4.28 -4.64
N VAL A 21 13.86 4.99 -4.27
CA VAL A 21 15.17 4.85 -4.93
C VAL A 21 16.14 4.23 -3.94
N MET A 22 16.74 3.11 -4.34
CA MET A 22 17.71 2.36 -3.54
C MET A 22 19.05 2.26 -4.25
N ILE A 23 20.14 2.44 -3.51
CA ILE A 23 21.53 2.28 -3.97
C ILE A 23 22.32 1.58 -2.86
N ASP A 24 23.08 0.55 -3.20
CA ASP A 24 23.91 -0.22 -2.27
C ASP A 24 23.14 -0.63 -0.99
N ASP A 25 21.95 -1.20 -1.15
CA ASP A 25 21.04 -1.62 -0.06
C ASP A 25 20.45 -0.48 0.80
N GLU A 26 20.68 0.79 0.43
CA GLU A 26 20.22 1.96 1.17
C GLU A 26 19.14 2.73 0.42
N ILE A 27 18.07 3.12 1.12
CA ILE A 27 17.01 3.96 0.55
C ILE A 27 17.44 5.42 0.59
N ILE A 28 17.63 6.01 -0.59
CA ILE A 28 18.00 7.43 -0.73
C ILE A 28 16.79 8.34 -1.00
N LEU A 29 15.69 7.77 -1.47
CA LEU A 29 14.40 8.46 -1.63
C LEU A 29 13.27 7.54 -1.22
N PHE A 30 12.38 8.06 -0.39
CA PHE A 30 11.15 7.40 0.03
C PHE A 30 9.99 8.40 -0.08
N GLU A 31 9.03 8.11 -0.94
CA GLU A 31 7.80 8.86 -1.11
C GLU A 31 6.64 7.87 -0.95
N ALA A 32 5.70 8.18 -0.06
CA ALA A 32 4.50 7.37 0.15
C ALA A 32 3.25 8.24 -0.02
N SER A 33 2.25 7.70 -0.69
CA SER A 33 0.93 8.29 -0.89
C SER A 33 -0.16 7.35 -0.42
N ASP A 34 -1.21 7.91 0.20
CA ASP A 34 -2.37 7.13 0.62
C ASP A 34 -3.31 6.95 -0.58
N ASP A 35 -3.70 5.71 -0.86
CA ASP A 35 -4.69 5.43 -1.90
C ASP A 35 -6.12 5.47 -1.34
N PHE A 36 -7.04 6.02 -2.14
CA PHE A 36 -8.45 6.10 -1.75
C PHE A 36 -9.10 4.70 -1.72
N PRO A 37 -10.02 4.43 -0.77
CA PRO A 37 -10.74 3.17 -0.74
C PRO A 37 -11.40 2.84 -2.08
N LYS A 38 -11.10 1.65 -2.60
CA LYS A 38 -11.59 1.13 -3.87
C LYS A 38 -13.03 0.64 -3.74
N GLY A 39 -13.68 0.38 -4.88
CA GLY A 39 -15.03 -0.16 -4.89
C GLY A 39 -15.14 -1.50 -4.14
N ALA A 40 -14.11 -2.34 -4.23
CA ALA A 40 -14.03 -3.62 -3.53
C ALA A 40 -13.74 -3.50 -2.02
N ASP A 41 -13.24 -2.37 -1.52
CA ASP A 41 -13.01 -2.14 -0.08
C ASP A 41 -14.30 -1.79 0.67
N SER A 42 -15.34 -1.35 -0.06
CA SER A 42 -16.67 -1.15 0.52
C SER A 42 -17.39 -2.49 0.68
N ASN A 43 -17.99 -2.74 1.85
CA ASN A 43 -18.88 -3.88 2.04
C ASN A 43 -19.93 -3.86 0.92
N ALA A 44 -19.91 -4.90 0.08
CA ALA A 44 -20.82 -5.01 -1.05
C ALA A 44 -22.25 -4.71 -0.59
N VAL A 45 -22.87 -3.69 -1.18
CA VAL A 45 -24.33 -3.60 -1.17
C VAL A 45 -24.82 -4.89 -1.82
N GLN A 46 -25.70 -5.64 -1.14
CA GLN A 46 -26.12 -6.98 -1.54
C GLN A 46 -26.35 -7.08 -3.06
N GLY A 47 -25.49 -7.83 -3.76
CA GLY A 47 -25.62 -8.14 -5.18
C GLY A 47 -24.65 -7.45 -6.15
N THR A 48 -23.82 -6.51 -5.70
CA THR A 48 -22.78 -5.87 -6.54
C THR A 48 -21.38 -6.21 -6.06
N VAL A 49 -20.54 -6.77 -6.93
CA VAL A 49 -19.11 -6.99 -6.68
C VAL A 49 -18.35 -5.71 -7.04
N GLY A 50 -17.63 -5.12 -6.09
CA GLY A 50 -16.74 -3.99 -6.34
C GLY A 50 -15.47 -4.41 -7.09
N THR A 51 -14.76 -3.44 -7.67
CA THR A 51 -13.47 -3.65 -8.35
C THR A 51 -12.30 -3.13 -7.52
N PHE A 52 -11.11 -3.68 -7.74
CA PHE A 52 -9.85 -3.19 -7.17
C PHE A 52 -9.16 -2.12 -8.06
N ILE A 53 -9.94 -1.36 -8.84
CA ILE A 53 -9.38 -0.34 -9.74
C ILE A 53 -9.07 0.91 -8.91
N GLU A 54 -7.85 1.43 -9.06
CA GLU A 54 -7.39 2.70 -8.46
C GLU A 54 -8.34 3.86 -8.72
N VAL A 55 -8.53 4.70 -7.71
CA VAL A 55 -9.39 5.89 -7.80
C VAL A 55 -8.55 7.16 -7.87
N ALA A 56 -7.73 7.40 -6.85
CA ALA A 56 -6.85 8.56 -6.71
C ALA A 56 -5.92 8.38 -5.52
N HIS A 57 -4.80 9.12 -5.51
CA HIS A 57 -3.84 9.10 -4.40
C HIS A 57 -3.74 10.47 -3.71
N VAL A 58 -3.42 10.46 -2.42
CA VAL A 58 -3.13 11.65 -1.60
C VAL A 58 -1.66 11.65 -1.25
N LEU A 59 -0.95 12.71 -1.65
CA LEU A 59 0.47 12.91 -1.38
C LEU A 59 0.71 14.20 -0.56
N PRO A 60 1.53 14.18 0.51
CA PRO A 60 2.16 12.99 1.11
C PRO A 60 1.17 12.17 1.94
N THR A 61 1.55 10.93 2.26
CA THR A 61 0.82 10.08 3.21
C THR A 61 0.54 10.80 4.54
N ALA A 62 -0.62 10.52 5.10
CA ALA A 62 -1.04 10.96 6.43
C ALA A 62 -0.53 10.03 7.56
N LEU A 63 0.17 8.93 7.24
CA LEU A 63 0.78 8.07 8.24
C LEU A 63 1.71 8.85 9.18
N PRO A 64 1.71 8.55 10.49
CA PRO A 64 2.66 9.18 11.40
C PRO A 64 4.08 8.67 11.13
N GLN A 65 5.08 9.50 11.44
CA GLN A 65 6.48 9.22 11.13
C GLN A 65 6.98 7.86 11.65
N ASN A 66 6.49 7.41 12.82
CA ASN A 66 6.88 6.10 13.35
C ASN A 66 6.39 4.94 12.48
N GLU A 67 5.20 5.03 11.88
CA GLU A 67 4.68 4.02 10.95
C GLU A 67 5.41 4.08 9.62
N GLN A 68 5.73 5.29 9.13
CA GLN A 68 6.56 5.46 7.92
C GLN A 68 7.95 4.83 8.09
N ASN A 69 8.59 5.00 9.26
CA ASN A 69 9.91 4.42 9.53
C ASN A 69 9.88 2.88 9.55
N ILE A 70 8.83 2.29 10.13
CA ILE A 70 8.64 0.82 10.12
C ILE A 70 8.46 0.33 8.68
N LEU A 71 7.59 1.01 7.93
CA LEU A 71 7.32 0.69 6.52
C LEU A 71 8.59 0.77 5.67
N GLN A 72 9.38 1.83 5.81
CA GLN A 72 10.63 2.00 5.07
C GLN A 72 11.63 0.87 5.36
N GLU A 73 11.82 0.50 6.63
CA GLU A 73 12.75 -0.58 6.99
C GLU A 73 12.26 -1.94 6.48
N ASP A 74 10.97 -2.25 6.67
CA ASP A 74 10.39 -3.54 6.25
C ASP A 74 10.44 -3.72 4.72
N LEU A 75 10.17 -2.64 3.97
CA LEU A 75 10.25 -2.66 2.51
C LEU A 75 11.68 -2.81 2.01
N ARG A 76 12.63 -2.07 2.60
CA ARG A 76 14.06 -2.21 2.28
C ARG A 76 14.54 -3.65 2.49
N GLN A 77 14.24 -4.23 3.66
CA GLN A 77 14.59 -5.62 3.95
C GLN A 77 13.92 -6.62 3.01
N SER A 78 12.70 -6.33 2.55
CA SER A 78 11.99 -7.16 1.58
C SER A 78 12.63 -7.11 0.19
N LEU A 79 13.01 -5.92 -0.29
CA LEU A 79 13.73 -5.75 -1.54
C LEU A 79 15.07 -6.51 -1.54
N ILE A 80 15.85 -6.37 -0.47
CA ILE A 80 17.13 -7.08 -0.29
C ILE A 80 16.92 -8.61 -0.32
N ARG A 81 15.91 -9.12 0.40
CA ARG A 81 15.60 -10.57 0.38
C ARG A 81 15.17 -11.08 -0.99
N MET A 82 14.59 -10.24 -1.84
CA MET A 82 14.25 -10.56 -3.22
C MET A 82 15.45 -10.47 -4.18
N GLY A 83 16.60 -9.98 -3.70
CA GLY A 83 17.82 -9.80 -4.50
C GLY A 83 17.88 -8.48 -5.25
N PHE A 84 17.06 -7.49 -4.87
CA PHE A 84 17.15 -6.13 -5.36
C PHE A 84 18.06 -5.33 -4.45
N HIS A 85 19.14 -4.77 -5.02
CA HIS A 85 20.16 -4.00 -4.28
C HIS A 85 20.22 -2.53 -4.74
N ASP A 86 19.87 -2.27 -6.01
CA ASP A 86 19.87 -0.94 -6.62
C ASP A 86 18.67 -0.78 -7.57
N GLY A 87 18.04 0.40 -7.58
CA GLY A 87 17.01 0.72 -8.57
C GLY A 87 15.96 1.73 -8.15
N PHE A 88 14.98 1.90 -9.04
CA PHE A 88 13.74 2.65 -8.82
C PHE A 88 12.61 1.62 -8.67
N PHE A 89 11.92 1.66 -7.54
CA PHE A 89 10.86 0.71 -7.21
C PHE A 89 9.56 1.44 -6.96
N HIS A 90 8.49 0.89 -7.50
CA HIS A 90 7.13 1.21 -7.13
C HIS A 90 6.57 0.01 -6.36
N ILE A 91 6.02 0.28 -5.18
CA ILE A 91 5.58 -0.74 -4.23
C ILE A 91 4.19 -0.35 -3.74
N GLU A 92 3.23 -1.25 -3.94
CA GLU A 92 1.90 -1.20 -3.33
C GLU A 92 1.94 -1.97 -2.01
N ALA A 93 1.42 -1.38 -0.94
CA ALA A 93 1.40 -2.00 0.40
C ALA A 93 0.06 -1.76 1.09
N ARG A 94 -0.39 -2.73 1.89
CA ARG A 94 -1.51 -2.55 2.82
C ARG A 94 -1.05 -2.67 4.26
N ILE A 95 -1.48 -1.72 5.11
CA ILE A 95 -1.06 -1.65 6.52
C ILE A 95 -2.20 -2.03 7.45
N GLU A 96 -2.13 -3.22 8.04
CA GLU A 96 -2.99 -3.58 9.18
C GLU A 96 -2.54 -2.82 10.44
N TRP A 97 -3.50 -2.51 11.32
CA TRP A 97 -3.25 -1.91 12.64
C TRP A 97 -2.62 -0.51 12.63
N SER A 98 -2.76 0.24 11.53
CA SER A 98 -2.39 1.65 11.47
C SER A 98 -3.21 2.48 12.47
N SER A 99 -2.60 3.53 13.02
CA SER A 99 -3.31 4.56 13.76
C SER A 99 -4.19 5.47 12.88
N MET A 100 -4.02 5.37 11.56
CA MET A 100 -4.74 6.13 10.55
C MET A 100 -5.76 5.26 9.81
N ALA A 101 -6.90 5.84 9.44
CA ALA A 101 -7.91 5.20 8.62
C ALA A 101 -8.75 6.24 7.88
N TYR A 102 -9.11 5.93 6.63
CA TYR A 102 -10.11 6.70 5.91
C TYR A 102 -11.45 6.68 6.65
N ARG A 103 -12.13 7.83 6.66
CA ARG A 103 -13.46 7.97 7.24
C ARG A 103 -14.41 8.55 6.22
N PRO A 104 -15.65 8.02 6.12
CA PRO A 104 -16.70 8.66 5.33
C PRO A 104 -16.87 10.12 5.80
N SER A 105 -17.05 11.03 4.85
CA SER A 105 -17.41 12.40 5.18
C SER A 105 -18.75 12.40 5.92
N ARG A 106 -18.78 13.02 7.11
CA ARG A 106 -20.06 13.27 7.80
C ARG A 106 -20.78 14.36 7.03
N VAL A 107 -21.80 13.98 6.27
CA VAL A 107 -22.79 14.95 5.78
C VAL A 107 -23.64 15.36 6.99
N PHE A 108 -23.64 16.65 7.30
CA PHE A 108 -24.46 17.26 8.35
C PHE A 108 -25.91 17.43 7.88
#